data_AF-A0A3E0QS87-F1
#
_entry.id   AF-A0A3E0QS87-F1
#
_cell.length_a   1.000
_cell.length_b   1.000
_cell.length_c   1.000
_cell.angle_alpha   90.00
_cell.angle_beta   90.00
_cell.angle_gamma   90.00
#
_symmetry.space_group_name_H-M   'P 1'
#
loop_
_entity.id
_entity.type
_entity.pdbx_description
1 polymer ?
#
loop_
_entity_poly.entity_id
_entity_poly.type
_entity_poly.pdbx_seq_one_letter_code
_entity_poly.pdbx_strand_id
1 'polypeptide(L)'
;MGDNKCARCGRKLKDPNAEYGPICARKVAAEQGIAEQPASSITIQTTIRDGYAGMRTPVGPVVVRIRNGVQKPLRHLVRHSPDGFNWGYGGSGPSDLARSIIADALGTTDPAIYQEFKWEFVAKWGDSWEISLDEILAWAGVGKEKSTAATVE
;
A
#
# COMPACT_ATOMS: atom_id res chain seq x y z
N MET A 1 -1.31 -30.39 -24.21
CA MET A 1 -2.22 -30.20 -23.05
C MET A 1 -1.75 -28.97 -22.31
N GLY A 2 -2.45 -27.85 -22.46
CA GLY A 2 -2.08 -26.61 -21.76
C GLY A 2 -2.20 -26.82 -20.26
N ASP A 3 -1.17 -26.41 -19.52
CA ASP A 3 -1.23 -26.41 -18.06
C ASP A 3 -2.42 -25.55 -17.63
N ASN A 4 -3.47 -26.20 -17.11
CA ASN A 4 -4.66 -25.55 -16.59
C ASN A 4 -4.32 -24.85 -15.26
N LYS A 5 -3.49 -23.81 -15.33
CA LYS A 5 -2.91 -23.08 -14.20
C LYS A 5 -2.98 -21.59 -14.44
N CYS A 6 -3.27 -20.84 -13.38
CA CYS A 6 -3.26 -19.39 -13.36
C CYS A 6 -1.89 -18.86 -13.78
N ALA A 7 -1.84 -18.03 -14.83
CA ALA A 7 -0.59 -17.43 -15.31
C ALA A 7 0.11 -16.54 -14.25
N ARG A 8 -0.63 -16.07 -13.23
CA ARG A 8 -0.10 -15.21 -12.16
C ARG A 8 0.39 -15.94 -10.91
N CYS A 9 -0.29 -17.01 -10.49
CA CYS A 9 -0.01 -17.67 -9.21
C CYS A 9 0.20 -19.18 -9.30
N GLY A 10 0.14 -19.75 -10.50
CA GLY A 10 0.38 -21.17 -10.76
C GLY A 10 -0.70 -22.13 -10.25
N ARG A 11 -1.76 -21.63 -9.58
CA ARG A 11 -2.84 -22.48 -9.06
C ARG A 11 -3.69 -23.06 -10.20
N LYS A 12 -4.11 -24.31 -10.04
CA LYS A 12 -4.99 -24.98 -11.00
C LYS A 12 -6.31 -24.23 -11.16
N LEU A 13 -6.75 -23.99 -12.39
CA LEU A 13 -8.00 -23.28 -12.66
C LEU A 13 -9.17 -24.26 -12.80
N LYS A 14 -10.35 -23.80 -12.39
CA LYS A 14 -11.60 -24.56 -12.60
C LYS A 14 -12.03 -24.51 -14.07
N ASP A 15 -11.82 -23.36 -14.72
CA ASP A 15 -12.03 -23.18 -16.15
C ASP A 15 -10.69 -23.35 -16.89
N PRO A 16 -10.54 -24.36 -17.76
CA PRO A 16 -9.31 -24.59 -18.51
C PRO A 16 -9.03 -23.54 -19.60
N ASN A 17 -10.00 -22.69 -19.94
CA ASN A 17 -9.82 -21.60 -20.90
C ASN A 17 -9.53 -20.25 -20.23
N ALA A 18 -9.57 -20.17 -18.90
CA ALA A 18 -9.27 -18.94 -18.18
C ALA A 18 -7.74 -18.73 -18.08
N GLU A 19 -7.27 -17.51 -18.32
CA GLU A 19 -5.85 -17.14 -18.16
C GLU A 19 -5.47 -16.94 -16.68
N TYR A 20 -6.40 -16.40 -15.89
CA TYR A 20 -6.23 -16.16 -14.46
C TYR A 20 -7.40 -16.72 -13.66
N GLY A 21 -7.11 -17.15 -12.42
CA GLY A 21 -8.17 -17.46 -11.46
C GLY A 21 -8.91 -16.20 -11.02
N PRO A 22 -10.14 -16.30 -10.48
CA PRO A 22 -11.01 -15.14 -10.24
C PRO A 22 -10.35 -14.05 -9.38
N ILE A 23 -9.59 -14.44 -8.35
CA ILE A 23 -8.85 -13.50 -7.50
C ILE A 23 -7.67 -12.85 -8.25
N CYS A 24 -6.95 -13.62 -9.07
CA CYS A 24 -5.82 -13.10 -9.85
C CYS A 24 -6.28 -12.21 -11.00
N ALA A 25 -7.40 -12.55 -11.65
CA ALA A 25 -8.03 -11.75 -12.68
C ALA A 25 -8.41 -10.36 -12.13
N ARG A 26 -9.03 -10.29 -10.95
CA ARG A 26 -9.35 -9.01 -10.29
C ARG A 26 -8.09 -8.20 -9.96
N LYS A 27 -7.01 -8.86 -9.54
CA LYS A 27 -5.73 -8.17 -9.27
C LYS A 27 -5.05 -7.67 -10.55
N VAL A 28 -5.05 -8.44 -11.63
CA VAL A 28 -4.49 -8.02 -12.93
C VAL A 28 -5.30 -6.86 -13.49
N ALA A 29 -6.64 -6.94 -13.41
CA ALA A 29 -7.52 -5.84 -13.79
C ALA A 29 -7.29 -4.59 -12.93
N ALA A 30 -7.08 -4.72 -11.62
CA ALA A 30 -6.75 -3.60 -10.74
C ALA A 30 -5.35 -3.00 -11.02
N GLU A 31 -4.41 -3.79 -11.52
CA GLU A 31 -3.08 -3.31 -11.96
C GLU A 31 -3.14 -2.64 -13.34
N GLN A 32 -4.01 -3.11 -14.24
CA GLN A 32 -4.19 -2.56 -15.60
C GLN A 32 -5.16 -1.37 -15.65
N GLY A 33 -6.15 -1.31 -14.73
CA GLY A 33 -7.12 -0.21 -14.58
C GLY A 33 -6.56 1.04 -13.89
N ILE A 34 -5.23 1.15 -13.78
CA ILE A 34 -4.52 2.33 -13.23
C ILE A 34 -4.46 3.47 -14.25
N ALA A 35 -4.87 3.24 -15.51
CA ALA A 35 -5.20 4.33 -16.43
C ALA A 35 -6.67 4.72 -16.23
N GLU A 36 -6.92 5.99 -15.91
CA GLU A 36 -8.26 6.62 -15.80
C GLU A 36 -9.07 6.30 -14.54
N GLN A 37 -8.63 6.87 -13.41
CA GLN A 37 -9.58 7.62 -12.58
C GLN A 37 -9.22 9.10 -12.74
N PRO A 38 -10.14 9.96 -13.21
CA PRO A 38 -9.85 11.39 -13.31
C PRO A 38 -9.55 11.88 -11.89
N ALA A 39 -8.38 12.50 -11.73
CA ALA A 39 -7.99 13.22 -10.54
C ALA A 39 -8.96 14.40 -10.34
N SER A 40 -10.17 14.14 -9.84
CA SER A 40 -10.94 15.19 -9.19
C SER A 40 -10.09 15.64 -8.00
N SER A 41 -9.90 16.95 -7.89
CA SER A 41 -9.03 17.62 -6.93
C SER A 41 -9.47 17.36 -5.48
N ILE A 42 -9.25 16.15 -4.97
CA ILE A 42 -9.52 15.81 -3.58
C ILE A 42 -8.31 16.28 -2.78
N THR A 43 -8.40 17.49 -2.26
CA THR A 43 -7.48 18.04 -1.28
C THR A 43 -8.03 17.69 0.10
N ILE A 44 -7.25 16.98 0.91
CA ILE A 44 -7.58 16.78 2.32
C ILE A 44 -6.95 17.89 3.16
N GLN A 45 -7.61 18.32 4.24
CA GLN A 45 -7.00 19.29 5.15
C GLN A 45 -5.82 18.64 5.87
N THR A 46 -4.62 19.22 5.74
CA THR A 46 -3.37 18.66 6.28
C THR A 46 -2.58 19.72 7.01
N THR A 47 -1.93 19.35 8.10
CA THR A 47 -1.04 20.23 8.87
C THR A 47 0.42 20.15 8.42
N ILE A 48 0.81 19.03 7.80
CA ILE A 48 2.18 18.78 7.33
C ILE A 48 2.47 19.37 5.94
N ARG A 49 3.74 19.73 5.71
CA ARG A 49 4.23 20.19 4.39
C ARG A 49 4.81 19.06 3.54
N ASP A 50 5.36 18.03 4.17
CA ASP A 50 5.97 16.90 3.50
C ASP A 50 5.62 15.60 4.22
N GLY A 51 5.06 14.64 3.48
CA GLY A 51 4.66 13.35 4.03
C GLY A 51 3.47 12.75 3.28
N TYR A 52 2.57 12.13 4.03
CA TYR A 52 1.39 11.43 3.52
C TYR A 52 0.23 11.65 4.46
N ALA A 53 -0.97 11.62 3.91
CA ALA A 53 -2.18 11.69 4.70
C ALA A 53 -3.31 10.91 4.03
N GLY A 54 -4.23 10.41 4.84
CA GLY A 54 -5.37 9.65 4.38
C GLY A 54 -6.64 10.00 5.14
N MET A 55 -7.76 9.87 4.45
CA MET A 55 -9.08 10.14 5.00
C MET A 55 -10.09 9.18 4.38
N ARG A 56 -11.00 8.66 5.20
CA ARG A 56 -12.18 7.94 4.71
C ARG A 56 -13.23 8.95 4.27
N THR A 57 -13.72 8.81 3.04
CA THR A 57 -14.80 9.64 2.50
C THR A 57 -16.02 8.76 2.16
N PRO A 58 -17.22 9.34 1.97
CA PRO A 58 -18.40 8.59 1.54
C PRO A 58 -18.22 7.83 0.21
N VAL A 59 -17.30 8.28 -0.64
CA VAL A 59 -17.00 7.64 -1.94
C VAL A 59 -15.83 6.64 -1.87
N GLY A 60 -15.16 6.54 -0.71
CA GLY A 60 -14.06 5.62 -0.48
C GLY A 60 -12.85 6.25 0.24
N PRO A 61 -11.87 5.43 0.62
CA PRO A 61 -10.62 5.91 1.21
C PRO A 61 -9.78 6.68 0.19
N VAL A 62 -9.30 7.86 0.60
CA VAL A 62 -8.37 8.69 -0.19
C VAL A 62 -7.04 8.76 0.54
N VAL A 63 -5.94 8.62 -0.20
CA VAL A 63 -4.58 8.78 0.32
C VAL A 63 -3.80 9.68 -0.62
N VAL A 64 -3.17 10.70 -0.07
CA VAL A 64 -2.34 11.66 -0.80
C VAL A 64 -0.91 11.63 -0.29
N ARG A 65 0.00 11.83 -1.23
CA ARG A 65 1.37 12.25 -0.98
C ARG A 65 1.41 13.76 -0.96
N ILE A 66 2.12 14.32 0.00
CA ILE A 66 2.30 15.76 0.19
C ILE A 66 3.77 16.10 0.01
N ARG A 67 4.09 17.06 -0.86
CA ARG A 67 5.46 17.59 -1.01
C ARG A 67 5.42 19.09 -1.14
N ASN A 68 6.16 19.81 -0.29
CA ASN A 68 6.12 21.27 -0.20
C ASN A 68 4.67 21.83 -0.15
N GLY A 69 3.77 21.15 0.57
CA GLY A 69 2.34 21.48 0.67
C GLY A 69 1.48 21.11 -0.54
N VAL A 70 2.07 20.60 -1.63
CA VAL A 70 1.35 20.14 -2.81
C VAL A 70 0.89 18.70 -2.62
N GLN A 71 -0.41 18.47 -2.75
CA GLN A 71 -1.02 17.15 -2.62
C GLN A 71 -1.18 16.48 -3.99
N LYS A 72 -0.82 15.19 -4.06
CA LYS A 72 -1.06 14.32 -5.21
C LYS A 72 -1.56 12.95 -4.72
N PRO A 73 -2.45 12.26 -5.44
CA PRO A 73 -2.84 10.90 -5.08
C PRO A 73 -1.62 9.99 -4.91
N LEU A 74 -1.59 9.21 -3.84
CA LEU A 74 -0.53 8.22 -3.64
C LEU A 74 -0.71 7.07 -4.64
N ARG A 75 0.37 6.69 -5.32
CA ARG A 75 0.34 5.54 -6.24
C ARG A 75 0.18 4.25 -5.43
N HIS A 76 -0.90 3.50 -5.68
CA HIS A 76 -1.15 2.22 -5.04
C HIS A 76 -0.32 1.10 -5.67
N LEU A 77 0.64 0.56 -4.92
CA LEU A 77 1.43 -0.61 -5.31
C LEU A 77 0.72 -1.90 -4.89
N VAL A 78 -0.29 -2.28 -5.68
CA VAL A 78 -1.12 -3.48 -5.46
C VAL A 78 -0.27 -4.74 -5.36
N ARG A 79 -0.33 -5.46 -4.23
CA ARG A 79 0.22 -6.82 -4.06
C ARG A 79 -0.82 -7.75 -3.45
N HIS A 80 -1.50 -7.28 -2.42
CA HIS A 80 -2.33 -8.13 -1.56
C HIS A 80 -3.83 -7.93 -1.82
N SER A 81 -4.29 -6.70 -2.10
CA SER A 81 -5.68 -6.28 -2.22
C SER A 81 -5.91 -5.42 -3.47
N PRO A 82 -6.85 -5.79 -4.36
CA PRO A 82 -7.21 -4.97 -5.51
C PRO A 82 -8.11 -3.77 -5.14
N ASP A 83 -8.75 -3.79 -3.97
CA ASP A 83 -9.87 -2.90 -3.62
C ASP A 83 -9.44 -1.51 -3.11
N GLY A 84 -8.18 -1.11 -3.36
CA GLY A 84 -7.62 0.18 -2.93
C GLY A 84 -7.01 0.17 -1.53
N PHE A 85 -6.59 1.36 -1.08
CA PHE A 85 -5.93 1.55 0.21
C PHE A 85 -6.88 1.30 1.39
N ASN A 86 -6.35 0.68 2.44
CA ASN A 86 -7.05 0.46 3.70
C ASN A 86 -6.08 0.59 4.87
N TRP A 87 -6.59 0.88 6.07
CA TRP A 87 -5.83 1.04 7.32
C TRP A 87 -6.72 0.75 8.54
N GLY A 88 -6.12 0.76 9.74
CA GLY A 88 -6.83 0.54 11.02
C GLY A 88 -7.02 -0.93 11.41
N TYR A 89 -6.34 -1.88 10.74
CA TYR A 89 -6.35 -3.30 11.10
C TYR A 89 -5.11 -4.04 10.58
N GLY A 90 -4.92 -5.29 11.00
CA GLY A 90 -3.74 -6.12 10.69
C GLY A 90 -3.74 -6.88 9.36
N GLY A 91 -4.47 -6.44 8.34
CA GLY A 91 -4.75 -7.24 7.13
C GLY A 91 -3.94 -6.92 5.87
N SER A 92 -4.40 -7.47 4.74
CA SER A 92 -3.79 -7.32 3.41
C SER A 92 -3.87 -5.90 2.85
N GLY A 93 -5.01 -5.21 2.97
CA GLY A 93 -5.17 -3.83 2.51
C GLY A 93 -4.20 -2.84 3.20
N PRO A 94 -4.09 -2.85 4.54
CA PRO A 94 -3.06 -2.13 5.29
C PRO A 94 -1.63 -2.46 4.86
N SER A 95 -1.38 -3.71 4.45
CA SER A 95 -0.06 -4.10 3.94
C SER A 95 0.29 -3.42 2.62
N ASP A 96 -0.67 -3.24 1.70
CA ASP A 96 -0.43 -2.53 0.43
C ASP A 96 -0.27 -1.02 0.61
N LEU A 97 -1.00 -0.43 1.55
CA LEU A 97 -0.79 0.97 1.92
C LEU A 97 0.60 1.19 2.50
N ALA A 98 1.02 0.36 3.47
CA ALA A 98 2.36 0.41 4.04
C ALA A 98 3.44 0.25 2.95
N ARG A 99 3.28 -0.73 2.06
CA ARG A 99 4.20 -0.95 0.93
C ARG A 99 4.30 0.26 0.03
N SER A 100 3.18 0.91 -0.27
CA SER A 100 3.14 2.07 -1.18
C SER A 100 3.82 3.30 -0.57
N ILE A 101 3.59 3.56 0.72
CA ILE A 101 4.25 4.66 1.46
C ILE A 101 5.76 4.41 1.53
N ILE A 102 6.18 3.22 1.95
CA ILE A 102 7.61 2.88 2.10
C ILE A 102 8.34 2.90 0.76
N ALA A 103 7.70 2.46 -0.32
CA ALA A 103 8.28 2.53 -1.64
C ALA A 103 8.49 3.98 -2.12
N ASP A 104 7.51 4.87 -1.89
CA ASP A 104 7.63 6.28 -2.28
C ASP A 104 8.59 7.06 -1.37
N ALA A 105 8.62 6.76 -0.06
CA ALA A 105 9.44 7.47 0.92
C ALA A 105 10.90 7.02 0.94
N LEU A 106 11.14 5.71 0.87
CA LEU A 106 12.45 5.10 1.12
C LEU A 106 13.02 4.39 -0.11
N GLY A 107 12.27 4.31 -1.22
CA GLY A 107 12.72 3.66 -2.44
C GLY A 107 12.83 2.13 -2.35
N THR A 108 12.21 1.50 -1.35
CA THR A 108 12.26 0.05 -1.13
C THR A 108 10.88 -0.58 -1.01
N THR A 109 10.74 -1.84 -1.42
CA THR A 109 9.54 -2.65 -1.19
C THR A 109 9.82 -3.88 -0.33
N ASP A 110 10.86 -3.81 0.52
CA ASP A 110 11.23 -4.90 1.41
C ASP A 110 10.08 -5.26 2.38
N PRO A 111 9.59 -6.51 2.35
CA PRO A 111 8.57 -7.01 3.27
C PRO A 111 8.88 -6.83 4.75
N ALA A 112 10.14 -6.93 5.17
CA ALA A 112 10.50 -6.73 6.56
C ALA A 112 10.15 -5.29 7.01
N ILE A 113 10.55 -4.32 6.20
CA ILE A 113 10.37 -2.90 6.50
C ILE A 113 8.89 -2.51 6.45
N TYR A 114 8.19 -2.79 5.34
CA TYR A 114 6.81 -2.31 5.23
C TYR A 114 5.84 -3.07 6.14
N GLN A 115 6.13 -4.32 6.53
CA GLN A 115 5.29 -5.03 7.51
C GLN A 115 5.49 -4.46 8.92
N GLU A 116 6.71 -4.10 9.31
CA GLU A 116 6.96 -3.43 10.58
C GLU A 116 6.25 -2.07 10.61
N PHE A 117 6.41 -1.25 9.57
CA PHE A 117 5.70 0.02 9.41
C PHE A 117 4.18 -0.14 9.51
N LYS A 118 3.64 -1.21 8.89
CA LYS A 118 2.21 -1.52 8.95
C LYS A 118 1.74 -1.71 10.38
N TRP A 119 2.44 -2.52 11.17
CA TRP A 119 2.04 -2.80 12.54
C TRP A 119 2.21 -1.61 13.46
N GLU A 120 3.23 -0.79 13.21
CA GLU A 120 3.53 0.36 14.04
C GLU A 120 2.53 1.50 13.83
N PHE A 121 2.20 1.81 12.57
CA PHE A 121 1.37 2.96 12.21
C PHE A 121 0.06 2.56 11.50
N VAL A 122 0.16 1.91 10.33
CA VAL A 122 -0.98 1.75 9.41
C VAL A 122 -2.14 0.95 10.03
N ALA A 123 -1.83 -0.04 10.86
CA ALA A 123 -2.83 -0.85 11.54
C ALA A 123 -3.56 -0.10 12.66
N LYS A 124 -3.06 1.06 13.09
CA LYS A 124 -3.58 1.83 14.23
C LYS A 124 -4.27 3.13 13.84
N TRP A 125 -4.16 3.56 12.58
CA TRP A 125 -4.80 4.79 12.11
C TRP A 125 -6.33 4.73 12.18
N GLY A 126 -6.94 5.85 12.57
CA GLY A 126 -8.39 6.05 12.58
C GLY A 126 -8.92 6.51 11.22
N ASP A 127 -10.06 7.22 11.21
CA ASP A 127 -10.73 7.64 9.97
C ASP A 127 -9.92 8.65 9.15
N SER A 128 -9.08 9.44 9.81
CA SER A 128 -8.08 10.31 9.21
C SER A 128 -6.73 10.13 9.87
N TRP A 129 -5.66 10.38 9.11
CA TRP A 129 -4.29 10.30 9.60
C TRP A 129 -3.36 11.16 8.75
N GLU A 130 -2.28 11.60 9.37
CA GLU A 130 -1.14 12.26 8.73
C GLU A 130 0.13 11.59 9.25
N ILE A 131 1.15 11.45 8.41
CA ILE A 131 2.49 11.07 8.81
C ILE A 131 3.51 11.86 7.99
N SER A 132 4.43 12.54 8.67
CA SER A 132 5.44 13.38 8.01
C SER A 132 6.55 12.52 7.39
N LEU A 133 7.23 13.08 6.40
CA LEU A 133 8.40 12.41 5.81
C LEU A 133 9.52 12.24 6.85
N ASP A 134 9.74 13.24 7.71
CA ASP A 134 10.71 13.18 8.80
C ASP A 134 10.38 12.07 9.80
N GLU A 135 9.11 11.86 10.16
CA GLU A 135 8.71 10.79 11.06
C GLU A 135 9.01 9.42 10.45
N ILE A 136 8.75 9.23 9.16
CA ILE A 136 9.08 7.98 8.44
C ILE A 136 10.60 7.76 8.39
N LEU A 137 11.38 8.81 8.10
CA LEU A 137 12.83 8.72 8.03
C LEU A 137 13.45 8.42 9.40
N ALA A 138 12.97 9.08 10.45
CA ALA A 138 13.39 8.82 11.83
C ALA A 138 13.05 7.39 12.26
N TRP A 139 11.81 6.95 12.01
CA TRP A 139 11.38 5.58 12.28
C TRP A 139 12.25 4.55 11.54
N ALA A 140 12.51 4.76 10.25
CA ALA A 140 13.33 3.85 9.45
C ALA A 140 14.79 3.80 9.94
N GLY A 141 15.31 4.91 10.49
CA GLY A 141 16.60 4.95 11.17
C GLY A 141 16.64 4.06 12.40
N VAL A 142 15.61 4.13 13.24
CA VAL A 142 15.47 3.33 14.47
C VAL A 142 15.23 1.83 14.16
N GLY A 143 14.46 1.51 13.11
CA GLY A 143 14.18 0.14 12.69
C GLY A 143 15.42 -0.64 12.22
N LYS A 144 16.40 0.06 11.62
CA LYS A 144 17.69 -0.55 11.24
C LYS A 144 18.51 -1.02 12.44
N GLU A 145 18.44 -0.30 13.56
CA GLU A 145 19.16 -0.67 14.78
C GLU A 145 18.53 -1.92 15.44
N LYS A 146 17.19 -2.02 15.42
CA LYS A 146 16.47 -3.16 16.01
C LYS A 146 16.61 -4.47 15.21
N SER A 147 16.79 -4.40 13.89
CA SER A 147 17.00 -5.61 13.06
C SER A 147 18.39 -6.26 13.19
N THR A 148 19.36 -5.62 13.85
CA THR A 148 20.71 -6.20 14.04
C THR A 148 20.82 -7.03 15.34
N ALA A 149 19.78 -7.07 16.17
CA ALA A 149 19.82 -7.72 17.50
C ALA A 149 19.29 -9.17 17.52
N ALA A 150 19.13 -9.83 16.36
CA ALA A 150 18.65 -11.22 16.27
C ALA A 150 19.73 -12.16 15.70
N THR A 151 20.87 -12.30 16.38
CA THR A 151 21.77 -13.49 16.29
C THR A 151 22.69 -13.50 17.51
N VAL A 152 22.22 -14.06 18.63
CA VAL A 152 22.91 -14.67 19.79
C VAL A 152 21.80 -14.91 20.83
N GLU A 153 21.48 -16.09 21.35
CA GLU A 153 22.08 -17.44 21.39
C GLU A 153 20.97 -18.50 21.26
#